data_AF-A0A068TYW5-F1
#
_entry.id   AF-A0A068TYW5-F1
#
_cell.length_a   1.000
_cell.length_b   1.000
_cell.length_c   1.000
_cell.angle_alpha   90.00
_cell.angle_beta   90.00
_cell.angle_gamma   90.00
#
_symmetry.space_group_name_H-M   'P 1'
#
loop_
_entity.id
_entity.type
_entity.pdbx_description
1 polymer ?
#
loop_
_entity_poly.entity_id
_entity_poly.type
_entity_poly.pdbx_seq_one_letter_code
_entity_poly.pdbx_strand_id
1 'polypeptide(L)'
;MHCSGIYGDTVTLETLKDFHRRRVQVLADSGADLLAFETISNKLDAMEYTEILEKENIKVPTWFSFNSKDGINVVSGGPISNCTAIADLCDRVVAVGINCTAPRYIDGLAQSIKMV
;
A
#
# COMPACT_ATOMS: atom_id res chain seq x y z
N MET A 1 -18.28 -2.23 -8.24
CA MET A 1 -17.43 -1.15 -7.68
C MET A 1 -16.18 -1.04 -8.54
N HIS A 2 -15.95 0.09 -9.20
CA HIS A 2 -14.75 0.36 -9.98
C HIS A 2 -13.71 1.00 -9.06
N CYS A 3 -12.89 0.20 -8.40
CA CYS A 3 -11.72 0.69 -7.66
C CYS A 3 -10.53 0.77 -8.63
N SER A 4 -10.55 1.73 -9.56
CA SER A 4 -9.54 1.82 -10.62
C SER A 4 -8.15 2.19 -10.10
N GLY A 5 -8.06 2.90 -8.96
CA GLY A 5 -6.80 3.42 -8.44
C GLY A 5 -6.15 4.47 -9.36
N ILE A 6 -6.90 5.03 -10.30
CA ILE A 6 -6.46 6.06 -11.25
C ILE A 6 -6.99 7.40 -10.75
N TYR A 7 -6.10 8.27 -10.29
CA TYR A 7 -6.46 9.58 -9.75
C TYR A 7 -6.51 10.72 -10.77
N GLY A 8 -5.98 10.49 -11.98
CA GLY A 8 -5.83 11.54 -13.01
C GLY A 8 -4.64 12.47 -12.73
N ASP A 9 -4.44 13.46 -13.60
CA ASP A 9 -3.22 14.29 -13.64
C ASP A 9 -3.16 15.37 -12.54
N THR A 10 -4.26 15.60 -11.82
CA THR A 10 -4.38 16.67 -10.83
C THR A 10 -3.98 16.24 -9.42
N VAL A 11 -3.96 14.94 -9.15
CA VAL A 11 -3.63 14.40 -7.83
C VAL A 11 -2.15 14.08 -7.77
N THR A 12 -1.45 14.78 -6.89
CA THR A 12 -0.01 14.61 -6.69
C THR A 12 0.28 13.76 -5.45
N LEU A 13 1.53 13.30 -5.33
CA LEU A 13 1.99 12.61 -4.13
C LEU A 13 1.81 13.47 -2.86
N GLU A 14 2.12 14.77 -2.92
CA GLU A 14 1.90 15.68 -1.79
C GLU A 14 0.42 15.78 -1.42
N THR A 15 -0.47 15.87 -2.41
CA THR A 15 -1.92 15.92 -2.20
C THR A 15 -2.40 14.73 -1.38
N LEU A 16 -1.93 13.53 -1.72
CA LEU A 16 -2.35 12.33 -1.01
C LEU A 16 -1.73 12.24 0.39
N LYS A 17 -0.44 12.62 0.55
CA LYS A 17 0.17 12.70 1.88
C LYS A 17 -0.57 13.66 2.78
N ASP A 18 -0.92 14.85 2.30
CA ASP A 18 -1.68 15.83 3.08
C ASP A 18 -3.05 15.29 3.49
N PHE A 19 -3.69 14.53 2.61
CA PHE A 19 -4.96 13.88 2.90
C PHE A 19 -4.84 12.77 3.96
N HIS A 20 -3.78 11.96 3.92
CA HIS A 20 -3.62 10.78 4.79
C HIS A 20 -2.86 11.04 6.09
N ARG A 21 -1.96 12.03 6.14
CA ARG A 21 -1.03 12.29 7.26
C ARG A 21 -1.74 12.32 8.62
N ARG A 22 -2.80 13.13 8.73
CA ARG A 22 -3.52 13.27 10.01
C ARG A 22 -4.11 11.95 10.48
N ARG A 23 -4.67 11.15 9.57
CA ARG A 23 -5.29 9.87 9.92
C ARG A 23 -4.25 8.85 10.39
N VAL A 24 -3.11 8.79 9.72
CA VAL A 24 -2.01 7.89 10.10
C VAL A 24 -1.50 8.24 11.50
N GLN A 25 -1.25 9.52 11.80
CA GLN A 25 -0.84 9.95 13.14
C GLN A 25 -1.86 9.57 14.22
N VAL A 26 -3.15 9.88 13.99
CA VAL A 26 -4.22 9.57 14.97
C VAL A 26 -4.30 8.07 15.25
N LEU A 27 -4.18 7.23 14.23
CA LEU A 27 -4.20 5.78 14.41
C LEU A 27 -2.94 5.27 15.09
N ALA A 28 -1.77 5.82 14.76
CA ALA A 28 -0.51 5.46 15.42
C ALA A 28 -0.53 5.79 16.92
N ASP A 29 -1.13 6.93 17.30
CA ASP A 29 -1.22 7.37 18.69
C ASP A 29 -2.36 6.69 19.47
N SER A 30 -3.21 5.90 18.81
CA SER A 30 -4.36 5.25 19.44
C SER A 30 -4.00 4.03 20.31
N GLY A 31 -2.73 3.60 20.27
CA GLY A 31 -2.28 2.34 20.89
C GLY A 31 -2.56 1.11 20.03
N ALA A 32 -2.71 1.28 18.71
CA ALA A 32 -2.86 0.17 17.78
C ALA A 32 -1.59 -0.69 17.74
N ASP A 33 -1.76 -2.02 17.73
CA ASP A 33 -0.64 -2.96 17.63
C ASP A 33 0.00 -2.97 16.23
N LEU A 34 -0.79 -2.65 15.20
CA LEU A 34 -0.39 -2.65 13.79
C LEU A 34 -1.22 -1.62 13.01
N LEU A 35 -0.62 -0.96 12.02
CA LEU A 35 -1.35 -0.18 11.02
C LEU A 35 -1.56 -1.00 9.73
N ALA A 36 -2.80 -1.06 9.28
CA ALA A 36 -3.21 -1.78 8.08
C ALA A 36 -3.49 -0.81 6.93
N PHE A 37 -2.64 -0.79 5.91
CA PHE A 37 -2.90 -0.08 4.67
C PHE A 37 -3.39 -1.08 3.63
N GLU A 38 -4.70 -1.11 3.42
CA GLU A 38 -5.35 -2.14 2.61
C GLU A 38 -5.88 -1.61 1.28
N THR A 39 -6.02 -2.51 0.31
CA THR A 39 -6.58 -2.21 -1.01
C THR A 39 -5.77 -1.17 -1.77
N ILE A 40 -4.45 -1.20 -1.61
CA ILE A 40 -3.54 -0.31 -2.32
C ILE A 40 -3.58 -0.66 -3.81
N SER A 41 -3.98 0.30 -4.64
CA SER A 41 -4.35 0.05 -6.04
C SER A 41 -3.35 0.63 -7.04
N ASN A 42 -2.39 1.43 -6.58
CA ASN A 42 -1.36 2.03 -7.42
C ASN A 42 -0.05 2.24 -6.65
N LYS A 43 0.99 2.62 -7.41
CA LYS A 43 2.34 2.88 -6.88
C LYS A 43 2.41 4.16 -6.03
N LEU A 44 1.63 5.20 -6.37
CA LEU A 44 1.65 6.48 -5.68
C LEU A 44 1.20 6.33 -4.22
N ASP A 45 0.12 5.57 -3.99
CA ASP A 45 -0.36 5.20 -2.66
C ASP A 45 0.75 4.54 -1.82
N ALA A 46 1.47 3.57 -2.40
CA ALA A 46 2.56 2.90 -1.69
C ALA A 46 3.66 3.90 -1.29
N MET A 47 4.05 4.80 -2.21
CA MET A 47 5.07 5.81 -1.97
C MET A 47 4.66 6.83 -0.90
N GLU A 48 3.41 7.28 -0.93
CA GLU A 48 2.95 8.30 0.02
C GLU A 48 2.95 7.75 1.44
N TYR A 49 2.53 6.49 1.61
CA TYR A 49 2.40 5.88 2.92
C TYR A 49 3.79 5.63 3.50
N THR A 50 4.73 5.13 2.71
CA THR A 50 6.13 5.02 3.17
C THR A 50 6.70 6.39 3.56
N GLU A 51 6.46 7.43 2.75
CA GLU A 51 6.92 8.77 3.09
C GLU A 51 6.28 9.34 4.36
N ILE A 52 5.00 9.10 4.60
CA ILE A 52 4.32 9.51 5.84
C ILE A 52 4.91 8.75 7.03
N LEU A 53 5.07 7.43 6.92
CA LEU A 53 5.62 6.59 7.98
C LEU A 53 7.02 7.06 8.39
N GLU A 54 7.86 7.41 7.41
CA GLU A 54 9.20 7.93 7.65
C GLU A 54 9.20 9.35 8.24
N LYS A 55 8.51 10.30 7.58
CA LYS A 55 8.53 11.73 7.96
C LYS A 55 7.90 11.97 9.32
N GLU A 56 6.81 11.27 9.63
CA GLU A 56 6.12 11.38 10.92
C GLU A 56 6.74 10.45 11.98
N ASN A 57 7.81 9.73 11.64
CA ASN A 57 8.53 8.83 12.54
C ASN A 57 7.63 7.79 13.23
N ILE A 58 6.66 7.26 12.48
CA ILE A 58 5.70 6.28 12.98
C ILE A 58 6.46 5.03 13.43
N LYS A 59 6.19 4.57 14.65
CA LYS A 59 6.85 3.40 15.26
C LYS A 59 5.99 2.14 15.22
N VAL A 60 4.71 2.28 14.98
CA VAL A 60 3.77 1.15 14.91
C VAL A 60 4.11 0.31 13.68
N PRO A 61 4.30 -1.02 13.82
CA PRO A 61 4.55 -1.89 12.68
C PRO A 61 3.37 -1.82 11.71
N THR A 62 3.64 -2.00 10.43
CA THR A 62 2.66 -1.74 9.38
C THR A 62 2.63 -2.89 8.37
N TRP A 63 1.45 -3.23 7.84
CA TRP A 63 1.36 -4.03 6.62
C TRP A 63 0.82 -3.22 5.45
N PHE A 64 1.23 -3.60 4.25
CA PHE A 64 0.64 -3.13 3.00
C PHE A 64 -0.07 -4.29 2.29
N SER A 65 -1.32 -4.10 1.90
CA SER A 65 -2.08 -5.07 1.13
C SER A 65 -2.53 -4.47 -0.20
N PHE A 66 -2.10 -5.09 -1.30
CA PHE A 66 -2.41 -4.66 -2.65
C PHE A 66 -3.63 -5.39 -3.21
N ASN A 67 -4.23 -4.85 -4.27
CA ASN A 67 -5.20 -5.57 -5.08
C ASN A 67 -4.69 -5.77 -6.51
N SER A 68 -5.19 -6.81 -7.18
CA SER A 68 -4.79 -7.14 -8.55
C SER A 68 -6.00 -7.33 -9.46
N LYS A 69 -5.85 -6.91 -10.72
CA LYS A 69 -6.84 -7.17 -11.76
C LYS A 69 -6.62 -8.50 -12.49
N ASP A 70 -5.37 -8.98 -12.56
CA ASP A 70 -4.95 -10.08 -13.46
C ASP A 70 -3.92 -11.03 -12.85
N GLY A 71 -3.54 -10.86 -11.58
CA GLY A 71 -2.55 -11.69 -10.90
C GLY A 71 -1.10 -11.23 -11.07
N ILE A 72 -0.84 -10.14 -11.78
CA ILE A 72 0.52 -9.60 -11.98
C ILE A 72 0.58 -8.07 -11.85
N ASN A 73 -0.51 -7.38 -12.16
CA ASN A 73 -0.62 -5.93 -12.13
C ASN A 73 -1.60 -5.48 -11.04
N VAL A 74 -1.31 -4.34 -10.42
CA VAL A 74 -2.29 -3.64 -9.59
C VAL A 74 -3.42 -3.13 -10.46
N VAL A 75 -4.57 -2.82 -9.86
CA VAL A 75 -5.76 -2.45 -10.63
C VAL A 75 -5.53 -1.20 -11.50
N SER A 76 -4.71 -0.25 -11.05
CA SER A 76 -4.30 0.92 -11.86
C SER A 76 -3.44 0.59 -13.09
N GLY A 77 -2.90 -0.63 -13.17
CA GLY A 77 -2.22 -1.17 -14.36
C GLY A 77 -0.71 -1.28 -14.29
N GLY A 78 -0.06 -0.80 -13.21
CA GLY A 78 1.37 -1.06 -12.99
C GLY A 78 1.63 -2.47 -12.46
N PRO A 79 2.86 -3.01 -12.61
CA PRO A 79 3.21 -4.32 -12.04
C PRO A 79 3.23 -4.25 -10.51
N ILE A 80 2.71 -5.28 -9.85
CA ILE A 80 2.66 -5.36 -8.38
C ILE A 80 4.05 -5.31 -7.77
N SER A 81 5.04 -5.92 -8.42
CA SER A 81 6.44 -5.93 -7.97
C SER A 81 7.02 -4.53 -7.76
N ASN A 82 6.59 -3.53 -8.53
CA ASN A 82 7.05 -2.15 -8.33
C ASN A 82 6.50 -1.54 -7.04
N CYS A 83 5.32 -1.98 -6.60
CA CYS A 83 4.69 -1.51 -5.39
C CYS A 83 5.25 -2.25 -4.16
N THR A 84 5.48 -3.56 -4.27
CA THR A 84 6.11 -4.34 -3.19
C THR A 84 7.55 -3.89 -2.95
N ALA A 85 8.30 -3.57 -4.01
CA ALA A 85 9.66 -3.02 -3.86
C ALA A 85 9.72 -1.69 -3.10
N ILE A 86 8.66 -0.87 -3.12
CA ILE A 86 8.58 0.33 -2.29
C ILE A 86 8.36 -0.04 -0.83
N ALA A 87 7.47 -1.01 -0.58
CA ALA A 87 7.21 -1.50 0.76
C ALA A 87 8.46 -2.10 1.40
N ASP A 88 9.23 -2.89 0.64
CA ASP A 88 10.48 -3.54 1.10
C ASP A 88 11.57 -2.54 1.51
N LEU A 89 11.53 -1.31 0.99
CA LEU A 89 12.50 -0.26 1.36
C LEU A 89 12.15 0.44 2.68
N CYS A 90 10.97 0.19 3.24
CA CYS A 90 10.50 0.86 4.45
C CYS A 90 10.57 -0.09 5.66
N ASP A 91 11.50 0.18 6.58
CA ASP A 91 11.71 -0.63 7.81
C ASP A 91 10.46 -0.79 8.72
N ARG A 92 9.42 0.03 8.52
CA ARG A 92 8.16 -0.05 9.27
C ARG A 92 7.17 -1.04 8.66
N VAL A 93 7.34 -1.39 7.39
CA VAL A 93 6.49 -2.36 6.72
C VAL A 93 6.99 -3.76 7.04
N VAL A 94 6.28 -4.45 7.91
CA VAL A 94 6.65 -5.79 8.42
C VAL A 94 5.97 -6.92 7.66
N ALA A 95 5.01 -6.61 6.79
CA ALA A 95 4.35 -7.57 5.93
C ALA A 95 3.78 -6.92 4.67
N VAL A 96 3.80 -7.67 3.58
CA VAL A 96 3.11 -7.32 2.33
C VAL A 96 2.17 -8.47 1.95
N GLY A 97 0.97 -8.12 1.49
CA GLY A 97 -0.05 -9.10 1.12
C GLY A 97 -0.95 -8.65 -0.03
N ILE A 98 -1.99 -9.46 -0.26
CA ILE A 98 -3.04 -9.20 -1.24
C ILE A 98 -4.41 -9.32 -0.57
N ASN A 99 -5.29 -8.37 -0.89
CA ASN A 99 -6.70 -8.44 -0.53
C ASN A 99 -7.58 -8.02 -1.73
N CYS A 100 -8.89 -8.18 -1.59
CA CYS A 100 -9.88 -7.70 -2.56
C CYS A 100 -9.58 -8.09 -4.03
N THR A 101 -9.01 -9.28 -4.23
CA THR A 101 -8.60 -9.81 -5.54
C THR A 101 -9.35 -11.11 -5.81
N ALA A 102 -9.65 -11.40 -7.08
CA ALA A 102 -10.38 -12.62 -7.44
C ALA A 102 -9.59 -13.87 -6.96
N PRO A 103 -10.24 -14.84 -6.27
CA PRO A 103 -9.56 -15.97 -5.64
C PRO A 103 -8.63 -16.77 -6.57
N ARG A 104 -8.98 -16.87 -7.87
CA ARG A 104 -8.17 -17.57 -8.89
C ARG A 104 -6.75 -17.02 -9.06
N TYR A 105 -6.48 -15.78 -8.65
CA TYR A 105 -5.16 -15.16 -8.75
C TYR A 105 -4.37 -15.22 -7.44
N ILE A 106 -5.02 -15.56 -6.32
CA ILE A 106 -4.42 -15.42 -4.98
C ILE A 106 -3.22 -16.34 -4.80
N ASP A 107 -3.30 -17.60 -5.23
CA ASP A 107 -2.20 -18.56 -5.08
C ASP A 107 -0.92 -18.09 -5.80
N GLY A 108 -1.05 -17.71 -7.08
CA GLY A 108 0.07 -17.20 -7.86
C GLY A 108 0.64 -15.89 -7.29
N LEU A 109 -0.23 -14.98 -6.86
CA LEU A 109 0.19 -13.73 -6.23
C LEU A 109 0.95 -13.95 -4.92
N ALA A 110 0.42 -14.79 -4.03
CA ALA A 110 1.04 -15.12 -2.75
C ALA A 110 2.43 -15.77 -2.93
N GLN A 111 2.64 -16.53 -4.01
CA GLN A 111 3.95 -17.09 -4.34
C GLN A 111 4.91 -16.04 -4.92
N SER A 112 4.38 -15.05 -5.65
CA SER A 112 5.17 -13.98 -6.30
C SER A 112 5.59 -12.86 -5.36
N ILE A 113 4.78 -12.58 -4.33
CA ILE A 113 5.01 -11.48 -3.40
C ILE A 113 5.73 -12.04 -2.19
N LYS A 114 7.01 -11.72 -2.09
CA LYS A 114 7.86 -12.06 -0.95
C LYS A 114 8.61 -10.80 -0.57
N MET A 115 8.48 -10.39 0.68
CA MET A 115 9.42 -9.42 1.23
C MET A 115 10.77 -10.11 1.39
N VAL A 116 11.84 -9.40 1.03
CA VAL A 116 13.22 -9.89 1.06
C VAL A 116 13.89 -9.49 2.37
#